data_AF-A0A958ZQ14-F1
#
_entry.id   AF-A0A958ZQ14-F1
#
_cell.length_a   1.000
_cell.length_b   1.000
_cell.length_c   1.000
_cell.angle_alpha   90.00
_cell.angle_beta   90.00
_cell.angle_gamma   90.00
#
_symmetry.space_group_name_H-M   'P 1'
#
loop_
_entity.id
_entity.type
_entity.pdbx_description
1 polymer ?
#
loop_
_entity_poly.entity_id
_entity_poly.type
_entity_poly.pdbx_seq_one_letter_code
_entity_poly.pdbx_strand_id
1 'polypeptide(L)'
;MDSTKKNSKIRPIHPFAARMAPEIAFEALKSLRKTATILDPMVGSGTALRTVSNYGYNGIGFDIDPLAVLMSKAWTTALDSEKVRQKGQELVNEVSRLTLSSVSLPWIDDDPLTKSFIRFWFGKK
;
A
#
# COMPACT_ATOMS: atom_id res chain seq x y z
N MET A 1 -6.28 30.92 -2.58
CA MET A 1 -7.02 29.87 -3.31
C MET A 1 -6.04 29.23 -4.26
N ASP A 2 -5.43 28.11 -3.86
CA ASP A 2 -4.36 27.47 -4.64
C ASP A 2 -4.96 26.37 -5.53
N SER A 3 -4.98 26.64 -6.83
CA SER A 3 -5.64 25.87 -7.89
C SER A 3 -4.76 24.76 -8.48
N THR A 4 -3.86 24.17 -7.69
CA THR A 4 -2.89 23.18 -8.19
C THR A 4 -2.90 21.83 -7.44
N LYS A 5 -4.08 21.28 -7.08
CA LYS A 5 -4.14 19.83 -6.81
C LYS A 5 -4.09 19.07 -8.13
N LYS A 6 -2.87 18.79 -8.61
CA LYS A 6 -2.57 17.85 -9.70
C LYS A 6 -3.48 16.63 -9.57
N ASN A 7 -4.18 16.30 -10.65
CA ASN A 7 -5.00 15.10 -10.78
C ASN A 7 -4.08 13.88 -10.72
N SER A 8 -3.70 13.47 -9.49
CA SER A 8 -2.76 12.37 -9.27
C SER A 8 -3.52 11.07 -9.47
N LYS A 9 -3.21 10.37 -10.56
CA LYS A 9 -3.76 9.05 -10.86
C LYS A 9 -3.47 8.12 -9.68
N ILE A 10 -4.51 7.73 -8.95
CA ILE A 10 -4.41 6.83 -7.80
C ILE A 10 -3.87 5.49 -8.29
N ARG A 11 -2.69 5.09 -7.79
CA ARG A 11 -2.04 3.83 -8.16
C ARG A 11 -2.40 2.74 -7.14
N PRO A 12 -3.05 1.65 -7.57
CA PRO A 12 -3.32 0.49 -6.72
C PRO A 12 -2.04 -0.07 -6.07
N ILE A 13 -2.12 -0.43 -4.79
CA ILE A 13 -1.02 -1.13 -4.10
C ILE A 13 -1.11 -2.66 -4.24
N HIS A 14 -2.26 -3.18 -4.69
CA HIS A 14 -2.50 -4.62 -4.85
C HIS A 14 -3.62 -4.87 -5.90
N PRO A 15 -3.50 -5.93 -6.73
CA PRO A 15 -4.57 -6.34 -7.64
C PRO A 15 -5.80 -6.79 -6.86
N PHE A 16 -6.99 -6.31 -7.24
CA PHE A 16 -8.25 -6.73 -6.63
C PHE A 16 -9.29 -6.77 -7.75
N ALA A 17 -10.06 -7.86 -7.82
CA ALA A 17 -10.87 -8.15 -9.01
C ALA A 17 -12.04 -7.17 -9.20
N ALA A 18 -12.64 -6.69 -8.12
CA ALA A 18 -13.83 -5.84 -8.14
C ALA A 18 -13.56 -4.48 -7.47
N ARG A 19 -12.75 -3.64 -8.12
CA ARG A 19 -12.40 -2.31 -7.58
C ARG A 19 -13.39 -1.27 -8.06
N MET A 20 -13.83 -0.40 -7.15
CA MET A 20 -14.55 0.81 -7.53
C MET A 20 -13.64 1.78 -8.28
N ALA A 21 -14.16 2.39 -9.35
CA ALA A 21 -13.47 3.47 -10.05
C ALA A 21 -13.34 4.71 -9.15
N PRO A 22 -12.13 5.27 -8.94
CA PRO A 22 -11.92 6.42 -8.07
C PRO A 22 -12.78 7.65 -8.43
N GLU A 23 -13.06 7.83 -9.71
CA GLU A 23 -13.80 8.97 -10.26
C GLU A 23 -15.25 8.98 -9.74
N ILE A 24 -15.88 7.80 -9.66
CA ILE A 24 -17.24 7.64 -9.14
C ILE A 24 -17.28 8.03 -7.66
N ALA A 25 -16.28 7.57 -6.88
CA ALA A 25 -16.14 7.99 -5.48
C ALA A 25 -16.05 9.51 -5.36
N PHE A 26 -15.22 10.13 -6.19
CA PHE A 26 -14.97 11.56 -6.11
C PHE A 26 -16.21 12.40 -6.42
N GLU A 27 -16.96 12.05 -7.48
CA GLU A 27 -18.17 12.79 -7.83
C GLU A 27 -19.20 12.77 -6.69
N ALA A 28 -19.34 11.63 -6.01
CA ALA A 28 -20.22 11.50 -4.85
C ALA A 28 -19.80 12.39 -3.66
N LEU A 29 -18.51 12.71 -3.53
CA LEU A 29 -17.99 13.53 -2.43
C LEU A 29 -18.20 15.03 -2.65
N LYS A 30 -18.27 15.52 -3.90
CA LYS A 30 -18.33 16.96 -4.20
C LYS A 30 -19.52 17.68 -3.60
N SER A 31 -20.65 17.00 -3.48
CA SER A 31 -21.89 17.56 -2.91
C SER A 31 -21.90 17.57 -1.38
N LEU A 32 -20.91 16.94 -0.74
CA LEU A 32 -20.88 16.76 0.72
C LEU A 32 -20.03 17.84 1.41
N ARG A 33 -20.52 18.28 2.57
CA ARG A 33 -19.77 19.14 3.50
C ARG A 33 -18.47 18.47 3.93
N LYS A 34 -17.39 19.25 4.10
CA LYS A 34 -16.07 18.72 4.51
C LYS A 34 -16.05 18.04 5.87
N THR A 35 -17.02 18.33 6.73
CA THR A 35 -17.21 17.68 8.03
C THR A 35 -17.96 16.34 7.94
N ALA A 36 -18.39 15.92 6.76
CA ALA A 36 -19.05 14.64 6.58
C ALA A 36 -18.07 13.48 6.81
N THR A 37 -18.56 12.44 7.48
CA THR A 37 -17.89 11.15 7.60
C THR A 37 -18.50 10.20 6.58
N ILE A 38 -17.65 9.59 5.76
CA ILE A 38 -18.02 8.66 4.71
C ILE A 38 -17.89 7.24 5.24
N LEU A 39 -18.93 6.45 5.07
CA LEU A 39 -18.93 5.03 5.44
C LEU A 39 -18.88 4.18 4.17
N ASP A 40 -17.93 3.27 4.12
CA ASP A 40 -17.87 2.20 3.12
C ASP A 40 -18.04 0.84 3.81
N PRO A 41 -19.23 0.21 3.73
CA PRO A 41 -19.49 -1.06 4.42
C PRO A 41 -18.81 -2.27 3.75
N MET A 42 -18.25 -2.12 2.56
CA MET A 42 -17.57 -3.17 1.79
C MET A 42 -16.33 -2.58 1.09
N VAL A 43 -15.32 -2.26 1.90
CA VAL A 43 -14.19 -1.41 1.50
C VAL A 43 -13.32 -2.01 0.39
N GLY A 44 -13.32 -3.35 0.28
CA GLY A 44 -12.48 -4.11 -0.64
C GLY A 44 -11.04 -3.63 -0.61
N SER A 45 -10.51 -3.30 -1.79
CA SER A 45 -9.15 -2.78 -1.95
C SER A 45 -8.86 -1.40 -1.32
N GLY A 46 -9.84 -0.71 -0.72
CA GLY A 46 -9.66 0.61 -0.11
C GLY A 46 -9.67 1.79 -1.08
N THR A 47 -10.09 1.59 -2.33
CA THR A 47 -10.05 2.67 -3.35
C THR A 47 -10.95 3.84 -2.97
N ALA A 48 -12.16 3.57 -2.48
CA ALA A 48 -13.09 4.61 -2.03
C ALA A 48 -12.48 5.44 -0.89
N LEU A 49 -12.02 4.78 0.18
CA LEU A 49 -11.44 5.46 1.33
C LEU A 49 -10.14 6.21 1.01
N ARG A 50 -9.33 5.70 0.07
CA ARG A 50 -8.16 6.43 -0.41
C ARG A 50 -8.55 7.73 -1.11
N THR A 51 -9.62 7.72 -1.89
CA THR A 51 -10.17 8.93 -2.49
C THR A 51 -10.69 9.88 -1.40
N VAL A 52 -11.50 9.38 -0.46
CA VAL A 52 -12.02 10.15 0.69
C VAL A 52 -10.88 10.86 1.43
N SER A 53 -9.81 10.15 1.78
CA SER A 53 -8.65 10.72 2.49
C SER A 53 -7.89 11.73 1.64
N ASN A 54 -7.71 11.48 0.34
CA ASN A 54 -6.99 12.39 -0.58
C ASN A 54 -7.72 13.74 -0.76
N TYR A 55 -9.05 13.75 -0.64
CA TYR A 55 -9.88 14.94 -0.71
C TYR A 55 -10.18 15.58 0.66
N GLY A 56 -9.58 15.07 1.74
CA GLY A 56 -9.65 15.63 3.08
C GLY A 56 -10.96 15.38 3.82
N TYR A 57 -11.68 14.31 3.48
CA TYR A 57 -12.85 13.85 4.23
C TYR A 57 -12.45 12.78 5.26
N ASN A 58 -13.29 12.59 6.28
CA ASN A 58 -13.17 11.45 7.19
C ASN A 58 -13.85 10.23 6.58
N GLY A 59 -13.21 9.06 6.68
CA GLY A 59 -13.69 7.80 6.12
C GLY A 59 -13.61 6.65 7.12
N ILE A 60 -14.63 5.81 7.14
CA ILE A 60 -14.69 4.57 7.93
C ILE A 60 -15.03 3.42 6.98
N GLY A 61 -14.28 2.33 7.04
CA GLY A 61 -14.45 1.17 6.17
C GLY A 61 -14.60 -0.12 6.94
N PHE A 62 -15.49 -0.99 6.46
CA PHE A 62 -15.65 -2.36 6.91
C PHE A 62 -15.49 -3.32 5.74
N ASP A 63 -14.99 -4.51 6.03
CA ASP A 63 -15.02 -5.63 5.11
C ASP A 63 -14.95 -6.93 5.91
N ILE A 64 -15.50 -8.00 5.35
CA ILE A 64 -15.39 -9.34 5.94
C ILE A 64 -14.04 -9.98 5.59
N ASP A 65 -13.45 -9.61 4.45
CA ASP A 65 -12.15 -10.12 4.02
C ASP A 65 -11.02 -9.42 4.80
N PRO A 66 -10.25 -10.16 5.63
CA PRO A 66 -9.13 -9.57 6.36
C PRO A 66 -8.05 -8.98 5.44
N LEU A 67 -7.89 -9.50 4.22
CA LEU A 67 -6.95 -8.96 3.24
C LEU A 67 -7.43 -7.59 2.73
N ALA A 68 -8.71 -7.45 2.44
CA ALA A 68 -9.33 -6.16 2.10
C ALA A 68 -9.08 -5.11 3.19
N VAL A 69 -9.32 -5.48 4.45
CA VAL A 69 -9.06 -4.60 5.61
C VAL A 69 -7.58 -4.22 5.69
N LEU A 70 -6.66 -5.17 5.53
CA LEU A 70 -5.22 -4.92 5.57
C LEU A 70 -4.77 -3.99 4.44
N MET A 71 -5.19 -4.26 3.21
CA MET A 71 -4.88 -3.44 2.04
C MET A 71 -5.41 -2.02 2.22
N SER A 72 -6.67 -1.86 2.61
CA SER A 72 -7.27 -0.56 2.83
C SER A 72 -6.51 0.21 3.91
N LYS A 73 -6.23 -0.41 5.07
CA LYS A 73 -5.43 0.20 6.14
C LYS A 73 -4.06 0.64 5.65
N ALA A 74 -3.32 -0.25 4.98
CA ALA A 74 -1.99 0.06 4.46
C ALA A 74 -2.04 1.25 3.48
N TRP A 75 -3.06 1.30 2.62
CA TRP A 75 -3.16 2.34 1.61
C TRP A 75 -3.62 3.70 2.15
N THR A 76 -4.47 3.72 3.17
CA THR A 76 -5.01 4.95 3.77
C THR A 76 -4.17 5.47 4.94
N THR A 77 -3.18 4.71 5.41
CA THR A 77 -2.28 5.15 6.48
C THR A 77 -1.47 6.36 6.01
N ALA A 78 -1.54 7.45 6.79
CA ALA A 78 -0.69 8.62 6.58
C ALA A 78 0.76 8.26 6.93
N LEU A 79 1.68 8.53 6.02
CA LEU A 79 3.09 8.30 6.21
C LEU A 79 3.82 9.62 6.41
N ASP A 80 4.64 9.69 7.45
CA ASP A 80 5.63 10.74 7.62
C ASP A 80 6.87 10.38 6.79
N SER A 81 7.08 11.10 5.70
CA SER A 81 8.18 10.85 4.77
C SER A 81 9.55 10.96 5.44
N GLU A 82 9.69 11.85 6.42
CA GLU A 82 10.95 12.07 7.11
C GLU A 82 11.24 10.91 8.05
N LYS A 83 10.23 10.47 8.82
CA LYS A 83 10.34 9.28 9.66
C LYS A 83 10.66 8.02 8.87
N VAL A 84 10.02 7.85 7.70
CA VAL A 84 10.31 6.72 6.79
C VAL A 84 11.74 6.78 6.29
N ARG A 85 12.22 7.96 5.88
CA ARG A 85 13.60 8.16 5.42
C ARG A 85 14.61 7.85 6.52
N GLN A 86 14.36 8.34 7.73
CA GLN A 86 15.22 8.09 8.89
C GLN A 86 15.30 6.59 9.20
N LYS A 87 14.16 5.91 9.26
CA LYS A 87 14.12 4.45 9.48
C LYS A 87 14.81 3.66 8.37
N GLY A 88 14.67 4.11 7.12
CA GLY A 88 15.41 3.53 5.99
C GLY A 88 16.92 3.68 6.16
N GLN A 89 17.39 4.85 6.59
CA GLN A 89 18.82 5.07 6.81
C GLN A 89 19.36 4.25 7.99
N GLU A 90 18.59 4.11 9.07
CA GLU A 90 18.92 3.24 10.20
C GLU A 90 19.12 1.79 9.73
N LEU A 91 18.20 1.26 8.91
CA LEU A 91 18.29 -0.08 8.35
C LEU A 91 19.51 -0.24 7.45
N VAL A 92 19.79 0.71 6.55
CA VAL A 92 20.98 0.66 5.68
C VAL A 92 22.26 0.64 6.51
N ASN A 93 22.33 1.46 7.56
CA ASN A 93 23.48 1.51 8.45
C ASN A 93 23.65 0.19 9.22
N GLU A 94 22.56 -0.44 9.66
CA GLU A 94 22.58 -1.75 10.32
C GLU A 94 23.07 -2.83 9.37
N VAL A 95 22.49 -2.94 8.18
CA VAL A 95 22.87 -3.92 7.16
C VAL A 95 24.33 -3.75 6.73
N SER A 96 24.81 -2.51 6.63
CA SER A 96 26.22 -2.24 6.26
C SER A 96 27.22 -2.72 7.31
N ARG A 97 26.79 -2.91 8.56
CA ARG A 97 27.62 -3.47 9.65
C ARG A 97 27.50 -4.98 9.77
N LEU A 98 26.51 -5.60 9.11
CA LEU A 98 26.38 -7.05 9.11
C LEU A 98 27.50 -7.64 8.27
N THR A 99 28.28 -8.53 8.88
CA THR A 99 29.15 -9.43 8.12
C THR A 99 28.26 -10.53 7.58
N LEU A 100 28.20 -10.67 6.25
CA LEU A 100 27.47 -11.77 5.62
C LEU A 100 28.15 -13.08 6.00
N SER A 101 27.63 -13.75 7.03
CA SER A 101 27.93 -15.16 7.24
C SER A 101 27.19 -15.95 6.17
N SER A 102 27.90 -16.83 5.46
CA SER A 102 27.24 -17.79 4.58
C SER A 102 26.45 -18.75 5.46
N VAL A 103 25.14 -18.56 5.54
CA VAL A 103 24.23 -19.53 6.16
C VAL A 103 23.92 -20.56 5.09
N SER A 104 24.39 -21.80 5.28
CA SER A 104 23.93 -22.92 4.47
C SER A 104 22.57 -23.37 4.97
N LEU A 105 21.59 -23.40 4.09
CA LEU A 105 20.23 -23.88 4.33
C LEU A 105 19.98 -25.06 3.39
N PRO A 106 20.39 -26.31 3.72
CA PRO A 106 20.36 -27.43 2.79
C PRO A 106 18.99 -27.67 2.11
N TRP A 107 17.89 -27.41 2.82
CA TRP A 107 16.53 -27.55 2.29
C TRP A 107 16.11 -26.47 1.28
N ILE A 108 16.89 -25.40 1.14
CA ILE A 108 16.70 -24.32 0.15
C ILE A 108 17.85 -24.36 -0.88
N ASP A 109 19.07 -24.45 -0.39
CA ASP A 109 20.28 -24.42 -1.19
C ASP A 109 20.43 -25.70 -1.98
N ASP A 110 20.09 -26.88 -1.47
CA ASP A 110 20.27 -28.13 -2.23
C ASP A 110 19.02 -28.57 -3.00
N ASP A 111 17.89 -27.87 -2.81
CA ASP A 111 16.66 -28.15 -3.55
C ASP A 111 16.68 -27.53 -4.97
N PRO A 112 16.68 -28.33 -6.05
CA PRO A 112 16.79 -27.83 -7.41
C PRO A 112 15.61 -26.93 -7.84
N LEU A 113 14.41 -27.19 -7.32
CA LEU A 113 13.20 -26.42 -7.63
C LEU A 113 13.29 -25.03 -7.00
N THR A 114 13.63 -24.95 -5.71
CA THR A 114 13.81 -23.69 -4.99
C THR A 114 14.94 -22.86 -5.60
N LYS A 115 16.08 -23.48 -5.92
CA LYS A 115 17.18 -22.81 -6.65
C LYS A 115 16.71 -22.22 -7.98
N SER A 116 15.88 -22.95 -8.72
CA SER A 116 15.35 -22.49 -10.01
C SER A 116 14.34 -21.35 -9.86
N PHE A 117 13.47 -21.44 -8.84
CA PHE A 117 12.53 -20.38 -8.48
C PHE A 117 13.25 -19.08 -8.07
N ILE A 118 14.25 -19.17 -7.18
CA ILE A 118 15.03 -18.01 -6.73
C ILE A 118 15.76 -17.36 -7.90
N ARG A 119 16.40 -18.14 -8.78
CA ARG A 119 17.08 -17.61 -9.97
C ARG A 119 16.10 -16.92 -10.93
N PHE A 120 14.90 -17.47 -11.11
CA PHE A 120 13.88 -16.87 -11.96
C PHE A 120 13.44 -15.49 -11.46
N TRP A 121 13.18 -15.36 -10.15
CA TRP A 121 12.64 -14.11 -9.57
C TRP A 121 13.71 -13.08 -9.18
N PHE A 122 14.84 -13.54 -8.65
CA PHE A 122 15.85 -12.70 -7.99
C PHE A 122 17.25 -12.83 -8.62
N GLY A 123 17.43 -13.66 -9.65
CA GLY A 123 18.70 -13.77 -10.36
C GLY A 123 19.08 -12.47 -11.08
N LYS A 124 20.37 -12.28 -11.37
CA LYS A 124 20.80 -11.19 -12.24
C LYS A 124 20.14 -11.36 -13.61
N LYS A 125 19.50 -10.29 -14.08
CA LYS A 125 18.98 -10.17 -15.44
C LYS A 125 20.11 -9.89 -16.42
#